data_AF-A0A2D4MR86-F1
#
_entry.id   AF-A0A2D4MR86-F1
#
_cell.length_a   1.000
_cell.length_b   1.000
_cell.length_c   1.000
_cell.angle_alpha   90.00
_cell.angle_beta   90.00
_cell.angle_gamma   90.00
#
_symmetry.space_group_name_H-M   'P 1'
#
loop_
_entity.id
_entity.type
_entity.pdbx_description
1 polymer ?
#
loop_
_entity_poly.entity_id
_entity_poly.type
_entity_poly.pdbx_seq_one_letter_code
_entity_poly.pdbx_strand_id
1 'polypeptide(L)'
;VAGLETLSDLFPNLTVIRGKSLFYNYALVIFEMTNLKEIGLYNLRNITRGAIRIEKNSDLCYLSTVDWSLILDAVSNNYIIGNKSPKECGDLCPGTAEEKPLCEKTSINNEYSFRCWTSNHCQKTCPSSCGKHACTDQNECCHPECLGSCTTPHNSSACVACRNYYHDGTCVPTCPPNTYKFEGWRCITKENCSRIPSSDLLGEYESFVIHEDECIQECPPG
;
A
#
# COMPACT_ATOMS: atom_id res chain seq x y z
N VAL A 1 8.46 5.66 -19.01
CA VAL A 1 7.19 5.82 -19.75
C VAL A 1 7.00 7.30 -20.00
N ALA A 2 6.90 7.73 -21.25
CA ALA A 2 6.67 9.15 -21.57
C ALA A 2 5.17 9.44 -21.58
N GLY A 3 4.76 10.62 -21.11
CA GLY A 3 3.38 11.11 -21.14
C GLY A 3 2.47 10.72 -19.97
N LEU A 4 2.92 9.90 -19.01
CA LEU A 4 2.14 9.63 -17.80
C LEU A 4 2.30 10.77 -16.80
N GLU A 5 1.22 11.49 -16.50
CA GLU A 5 1.24 12.65 -15.60
C GLU A 5 0.93 12.30 -14.13
N THR A 6 0.15 11.24 -13.89
CA THR A 6 -0.22 10.78 -12.54
C THR A 6 -0.45 9.27 -12.51
N LEU A 7 -0.19 8.60 -11.38
CA LEU A 7 -0.52 7.18 -11.23
C LEU A 7 -2.00 6.94 -10.93
N SER A 8 -2.78 7.99 -10.60
CA SER A 8 -4.23 7.87 -10.40
C SER A 8 -4.96 7.39 -11.63
N ASP A 9 -4.44 7.69 -12.83
CA ASP A 9 -5.05 7.29 -14.10
C ASP A 9 -4.96 5.78 -14.34
N LEU A 10 -3.99 5.13 -13.70
CA LEU A 10 -3.75 3.69 -13.81
C LEU A 10 -4.32 2.93 -12.61
N PHE A 11 -4.13 3.47 -11.41
CA PHE A 11 -4.38 2.77 -10.16
C PHE A 11 -5.13 3.63 -9.13
N PRO A 12 -6.33 4.13 -9.46
CA PRO A 12 -7.07 5.04 -8.58
C PRO A 12 -7.48 4.39 -7.25
N ASN A 13 -7.56 3.05 -7.20
CA ASN A 13 -8.02 2.28 -6.04
C ASN A 13 -6.90 1.48 -5.35
N LEU A 14 -5.63 1.67 -5.72
CA LEU A 14 -4.52 0.98 -5.07
C LEU A 14 -4.46 1.38 -3.59
N THR A 15 -4.75 0.41 -2.71
CA THR A 15 -4.91 0.68 -1.28
C THR A 15 -3.75 0.15 -0.44
N VAL A 16 -3.20 -1.00 -0.80
CA VAL A 16 -2.15 -1.69 -0.02
C VAL A 16 -1.06 -2.25 -0.92
N ILE A 17 0.20 -2.03 -0.53
CA ILE A 17 1.36 -2.71 -1.09
C ILE A 17 1.99 -3.57 0.02
N ARG A 18 1.82 -4.88 -0.04
CA ARG A 18 2.29 -5.78 1.05
C ARG A 18 3.81 -5.94 1.10
N GLY A 19 4.50 -5.85 -0.04
CA GLY A 19 5.97 -6.01 -0.09
C GLY A 19 6.47 -7.42 0.27
N LYS A 20 5.77 -8.47 -0.18
CA LYS A 20 6.20 -9.88 -0.01
C LYS A 20 7.61 -10.07 -0.56
N SER A 21 7.82 -9.62 -1.79
CA SER A 21 9.13 -9.50 -2.44
C SER A 21 9.46 -8.03 -2.63
N LEU A 22 10.75 -7.67 -2.48
CA LEU A 22 11.22 -6.30 -2.57
C LEU A 22 12.26 -6.17 -3.68
N PHE A 23 12.33 -4.99 -4.28
CA PHE A 23 13.39 -4.62 -5.21
C PHE A 23 14.46 -3.84 -4.44
N TYR A 24 15.58 -4.47 -4.09
CA TYR A 24 16.65 -3.86 -3.26
C TYR A 24 16.12 -3.17 -1.99
N ASN A 25 15.24 -3.85 -1.25
CA ASN A 25 14.54 -3.35 -0.04
C ASN A 25 13.41 -2.33 -0.27
N TYR A 26 13.12 -1.97 -1.52
CA TYR A 26 12.03 -1.07 -1.86
C TYR A 26 10.77 -1.85 -2.31
N ALA A 27 9.62 -1.41 -1.82
CA ALA A 27 8.30 -1.93 -2.21
C ALA A 27 7.64 -1.09 -3.32
N LEU A 28 8.05 0.17 -3.46
CA LEU A 28 7.61 1.08 -4.51
C LEU A 28 8.83 1.82 -5.06
N VAL A 29 8.99 1.79 -6.39
CA VAL A 29 10.06 2.50 -7.11
C VAL A 29 9.44 3.37 -8.19
N ILE A 30 9.70 4.67 -8.13
CA ILE A 30 9.33 5.67 -9.12
C ILE A 30 10.63 6.33 -9.58
N PHE A 31 11.13 5.91 -10.73
CA PHE A 31 12.46 6.28 -11.22
C PHE A 31 12.40 6.77 -12.66
N GLU A 32 13.03 7.92 -12.93
CA GLU A 32 13.15 8.52 -14.28
C GLU A 32 11.80 8.68 -15.00
N MET A 33 10.76 9.08 -14.27
CA MET A 33 9.43 9.40 -14.80
C MET A 33 9.36 10.89 -15.15
N THR A 34 9.85 11.23 -16.35
CA THR A 34 10.09 12.62 -16.78
C THR A 34 8.84 13.51 -16.84
N ASN A 35 7.65 12.95 -17.11
CA ASN A 35 6.41 13.72 -17.24
C ASN A 35 5.47 13.59 -16.03
N LEU A 36 5.85 12.82 -15.02
CA LEU A 36 5.02 12.56 -13.85
C LEU A 36 5.00 13.81 -12.98
N LYS A 37 3.82 14.42 -12.82
CA LYS A 37 3.60 15.66 -12.06
C LYS A 37 3.23 15.39 -10.60
N GLU A 38 2.55 14.28 -10.35
CA GLU A 38 2.13 13.87 -9.01
C GLU A 38 2.05 12.35 -8.90
N ILE A 39 2.20 11.80 -7.69
CA ILE A 39 2.07 10.35 -7.48
C ILE A 39 0.60 9.94 -7.60
N GLY A 40 -0.33 10.72 -7.05
CA GLY A 40 -1.77 10.52 -7.26
C GLY A 40 -2.37 9.25 -6.65
N LEU A 41 -1.62 8.48 -5.83
CA LEU A 41 -2.12 7.27 -5.18
C LEU A 41 -2.97 7.61 -3.94
N TYR A 42 -4.04 8.37 -4.13
CA TYR A 42 -4.83 8.96 -3.03
C TYR A 42 -5.60 7.95 -2.17
N ASN A 43 -5.72 6.70 -2.63
CA ASN A 43 -6.28 5.60 -1.85
C ASN A 43 -5.21 4.74 -1.17
N LEU A 44 -3.91 5.00 -1.36
CA LEU A 44 -2.85 4.23 -0.70
C LEU A 44 -2.87 4.51 0.81
N ARG A 45 -3.13 3.45 1.58
CA ARG A 45 -3.27 3.51 3.04
C ARG A 45 -2.17 2.75 3.77
N ASN A 46 -1.56 1.74 3.14
CA ASN A 46 -0.52 0.95 3.81
C ASN A 46 0.52 0.39 2.84
N ILE A 47 1.79 0.53 3.19
CA ILE A 47 2.88 -0.29 2.65
C ILE A 47 3.42 -1.13 3.82
N THR A 48 3.16 -2.43 3.79
CA THR A 48 3.37 -3.31 4.96
C THR A 48 4.86 -3.63 5.17
N ARG A 49 5.61 -3.81 4.09
CA ARG A 49 7.04 -4.14 4.14
C ARG A 49 7.77 -3.44 3.02
N GLY A 50 8.98 -2.97 3.30
CA GLY A 50 9.85 -2.27 2.37
C GLY A 50 9.72 -0.75 2.41
N ALA A 51 10.75 -0.07 1.92
CA ALA A 51 10.77 1.38 1.80
C ALA A 51 10.28 1.84 0.41
N ILE A 52 10.28 3.14 0.16
CA ILE A 52 10.03 3.70 -1.18
C ILE A 52 11.29 4.34 -1.76
N ARG A 53 11.43 4.26 -3.08
CA ARG A 53 12.47 4.95 -3.85
C ARG A 53 11.81 5.84 -4.90
N ILE A 54 11.95 7.15 -4.75
CA ILE A 54 11.41 8.15 -5.68
C ILE A 54 12.56 9.03 -6.14
N GLU A 55 13.03 8.80 -7.36
CA GLU A 55 14.29 9.38 -7.81
C GLU A 55 14.24 9.85 -9.28
N LYS A 56 14.87 11.00 -9.54
CA LYS A 56 15.04 11.58 -10.89
C LYS A 56 13.73 11.84 -11.65
N ASN A 57 12.70 12.32 -10.95
CA ASN A 57 11.43 12.71 -11.57
C ASN A 57 11.36 14.25 -11.62
N SER A 58 11.80 14.83 -12.74
CA SER A 58 12.05 16.28 -12.87
C SER A 58 10.83 17.17 -12.74
N ASP A 59 9.64 16.65 -13.04
CA ASP A 59 8.37 17.39 -12.99
C ASP A 59 7.52 17.05 -11.75
N LEU A 60 8.00 16.15 -10.88
CA LEU A 60 7.21 15.57 -9.79
C LEU A 60 7.10 16.50 -8.58
N CYS A 61 5.87 16.90 -8.28
CA CYS A 61 5.45 17.73 -7.15
C CYS A 61 4.60 16.93 -6.14
N TYR A 62 4.03 17.59 -5.13
CA TYR A 62 3.24 16.97 -4.04
C TYR A 62 4.01 15.90 -3.23
N LEU A 63 5.34 15.97 -3.18
CA LEU A 63 6.16 15.03 -2.40
C LEU A 63 6.22 15.40 -0.92
N SER A 64 6.31 16.69 -0.61
CA SER A 64 6.35 17.22 0.77
C SER A 64 4.97 17.27 1.43
N THR A 65 3.90 17.18 0.64
CA THR A 65 2.52 17.17 1.13
C THR A 65 2.03 15.78 1.53
N VAL A 66 2.80 14.72 1.26
CA VAL A 66 2.47 13.34 1.68
C VAL A 66 3.27 12.96 2.92
N ASP A 67 2.56 12.60 3.99
CA ASP A 67 3.12 12.05 5.21
C ASP A 67 3.28 10.53 5.10
N TRP A 68 4.47 10.09 4.71
CA TRP A 68 4.80 8.67 4.57
C TRP A 68 4.77 7.90 5.89
N SER A 69 4.90 8.58 7.04
CA SER A 69 4.86 7.93 8.36
C SER A 69 3.48 7.36 8.71
N LEU A 70 2.43 7.84 8.03
CA LEU A 70 1.08 7.31 8.16
C LEU A 70 0.82 6.08 7.27
N ILE A 71 1.72 5.81 6.32
CA ILE A 71 1.55 4.77 5.29
C ILE A 71 2.48 3.59 5.55
N LEU A 72 3.70 3.83 6.04
CA LEU A 72 4.71 2.80 6.21
C LEU A 72 5.59 3.05 7.44
N ASP A 73 6.04 1.96 8.08
CA ASP A 73 6.83 2.04 9.32
C ASP A 73 8.31 2.39 9.05
N ALA A 74 8.88 1.89 7.95
CA ALA A 74 10.30 2.00 7.61
C ALA A 74 10.70 3.35 6.96
N VAL A 75 10.13 4.47 7.41
CA VAL A 75 10.30 5.80 6.77
C VAL A 75 11.77 6.23 6.68
N SER A 76 12.59 5.85 7.68
CA SER A 76 14.02 6.18 7.71
C SER A 76 14.81 5.62 6.53
N ASN A 77 14.27 4.61 5.86
CA ASN A 77 14.92 3.92 4.74
C ASN A 77 14.43 4.43 3.38
N ASN A 78 13.51 5.40 3.36
CA ASN A 78 13.01 6.00 2.13
C ASN A 78 14.12 6.76 1.41
N TYR A 79 14.15 6.63 0.08
CA TYR A 79 15.12 7.32 -0.78
C TYR A 79 14.40 8.23 -1.75
N ILE A 80 14.38 9.53 -1.45
CA ILE A 80 13.65 10.55 -2.23
C ILE A 80 14.61 11.67 -2.61
N ILE A 81 15.19 11.61 -3.81
CA ILE A 81 16.19 12.59 -4.28
C ILE A 81 16.04 12.91 -5.77
N GLY A 82 16.57 14.07 -6.21
CA GLY A 82 16.61 14.41 -7.64
C GLY A 82 15.24 14.61 -8.28
N ASN A 83 14.22 14.92 -7.48
CA ASN A 83 12.89 15.32 -7.96
C ASN A 83 12.78 16.85 -8.02
N LYS A 84 11.66 17.37 -8.52
CA LYS A 84 11.42 18.81 -8.57
C LYS A 84 11.52 19.45 -7.18
N SER A 85 12.12 20.63 -7.11
CA SER A 85 12.26 21.37 -5.85
C SER A 85 10.89 21.79 -5.33
N PRO A 86 10.56 21.57 -4.03
CA PRO A 86 9.28 22.00 -3.47
C PRO A 86 9.00 23.51 -3.65
N LYS A 87 10.05 24.33 -3.69
CA LYS A 87 9.96 25.78 -3.91
C LYS A 87 9.44 26.15 -5.30
N GLU A 88 9.55 25.25 -6.27
CA GLU A 88 9.14 25.44 -7.66
C GLU A 88 7.78 24.81 -7.99
N CYS A 89 7.22 24.03 -7.05
CA CYS A 89 5.97 23.29 -7.27
C CYS A 89 4.72 24.11 -6.99
N GLY A 90 4.76 24.99 -5.98
CA GLY A 90 3.57 25.75 -5.57
C GLY A 90 2.44 24.84 -5.10
N ASP A 91 2.76 23.76 -4.37
CA ASP A 91 1.80 22.75 -3.92
C ASP A 91 0.69 23.40 -3.08
N LEU A 92 -0.57 23.19 -3.49
CA LEU A 92 -1.76 23.67 -2.78
C LEU A 92 -2.74 22.51 -2.59
N CYS A 93 -3.00 22.15 -1.34
CA CYS A 93 -3.97 21.11 -1.00
C CYS A 93 -5.41 21.62 -1.16
N PRO A 94 -6.38 20.70 -1.36
CA PRO A 94 -7.80 21.03 -1.45
C PRO A 94 -8.31 21.98 -0.36
N GLY A 95 -9.00 23.04 -0.77
CA GLY A 95 -9.60 24.02 0.14
C GLY A 95 -8.61 24.95 0.85
N THR A 96 -7.30 24.91 0.55
CA THR A 96 -6.30 25.80 1.19
C THR A 96 -6.52 27.27 0.85
N ALA A 97 -7.09 27.55 -0.33
CA ALA A 97 -7.45 28.91 -0.76
C ALA A 97 -8.87 29.33 -0.33
N GLU A 98 -9.61 28.43 0.34
CA GLU A 98 -10.99 28.64 0.78
C GLU A 98 -11.05 28.89 2.29
N GLU A 99 -12.18 29.39 2.79
CA GLU A 99 -12.35 29.68 4.23
C GLU A 99 -12.28 28.43 5.12
N LYS A 100 -12.51 27.24 4.55
CA LYS A 100 -12.52 25.97 5.27
C LYS A 100 -11.61 24.94 4.59
N PRO A 101 -10.37 24.77 5.07
CA PRO A 101 -9.48 23.75 4.52
C PRO A 101 -10.04 22.35 4.75
N LEU A 102 -9.94 21.50 3.72
CA LEU A 102 -10.53 20.15 3.72
C LEU A 102 -9.58 19.08 4.26
N CYS A 103 -8.27 19.30 4.13
CA CYS A 103 -7.27 18.30 4.47
C CYS A 103 -6.80 18.41 5.92
N GLU A 104 -6.40 17.29 6.48
CA GLU A 104 -5.77 17.22 7.79
C GLU A 104 -4.33 17.76 7.75
N LYS A 105 -3.82 18.21 8.90
CA LYS A 105 -2.43 18.67 9.08
C LYS A 105 -1.65 17.71 9.96
N THR A 106 -0.41 17.42 9.58
CA THR A 106 0.55 16.69 10.45
C THR A 106 1.88 17.43 10.49
N SER A 107 2.81 16.97 11.32
CA SER A 107 4.16 17.54 11.40
C SER A 107 5.17 16.63 10.71
N ILE A 108 5.86 17.12 9.68
CA ILE A 108 6.98 16.44 9.04
C ILE A 108 8.20 17.35 9.18
N ASN A 109 9.30 16.85 9.77
CA ASN A 109 10.53 17.63 9.97
C ASN A 109 10.30 19.00 10.65
N ASN A 110 9.42 19.04 11.65
CA ASN A 110 8.97 20.24 12.37
C ASN A 110 8.13 21.24 11.55
N GLU A 111 7.69 20.85 10.36
CA GLU A 111 6.79 21.65 9.53
C GLU A 111 5.35 21.13 9.63
N TYR A 112 4.46 21.97 10.17
CA TYR A 112 3.05 21.68 10.37
C TYR A 112 2.20 22.19 9.20
N SER A 113 1.92 21.31 8.25
CA SER A 113 1.31 21.64 6.94
C SER A 113 0.20 20.66 6.57
N PHE A 114 -0.66 21.05 5.64
CA PHE A 114 -1.74 20.21 5.10
C PHE A 114 -1.19 18.99 4.36
N ARG A 115 -1.94 17.89 4.42
CA ARG A 115 -1.56 16.64 3.76
C ARG A 115 -2.46 16.28 2.59
N CYS A 116 -1.87 16.16 1.41
CA CYS A 116 -2.56 15.86 0.17
C CYS A 116 -1.67 15.11 -0.82
N TRP A 117 -2.31 14.30 -1.65
CA TRP A 117 -1.68 13.58 -2.76
C TRP A 117 -1.65 14.39 -4.05
N THR A 118 -2.65 15.26 -4.23
CA THR A 118 -2.86 16.11 -5.40
C THR A 118 -3.57 17.40 -4.98
N SER A 119 -3.76 18.33 -5.91
CA SER A 119 -4.60 19.54 -5.71
C SER A 119 -6.07 19.25 -5.37
N ASN A 120 -6.55 18.04 -5.67
CA ASN A 120 -7.96 17.64 -5.53
C ASN A 120 -8.19 16.54 -4.48
N HIS A 121 -7.13 15.88 -4.01
CA HIS A 121 -7.25 14.75 -3.08
C HIS A 121 -6.37 14.91 -1.85
N CYS A 122 -7.01 15.05 -0.69
CA CYS A 122 -6.35 15.01 0.62
C CYS A 122 -5.73 13.63 0.90
N GLN A 123 -4.69 13.60 1.70
CA GLN A 123 -4.19 12.37 2.28
C GLN A 123 -5.15 11.95 3.39
N LYS A 124 -5.80 10.81 3.18
CA LYS A 124 -6.78 10.32 4.12
C LYS A 124 -6.08 9.72 5.35
N THR A 125 -6.48 10.14 6.54
CA THR A 125 -5.99 9.62 7.82
C THR A 125 -7.10 8.83 8.52
N CYS A 126 -6.77 8.14 9.61
CA CYS A 126 -7.76 7.51 10.49
C CYS A 126 -7.75 8.18 11.86
N PRO A 127 -8.91 8.25 12.55
CA PRO A 127 -8.96 8.85 13.87
C PRO A 127 -8.16 8.01 14.87
N SER A 128 -7.60 8.69 15.88
CA SER A 128 -6.79 8.05 16.93
C SER A 128 -7.57 6.99 17.72
N SER A 129 -8.90 7.09 17.78
CA SER A 129 -9.79 6.08 18.39
C SER A 129 -9.72 4.71 17.72
N CYS A 130 -9.35 4.63 16.43
CA CYS A 130 -9.14 3.35 15.74
C CYS A 130 -7.76 2.74 16.03
N GLY A 131 -6.86 3.45 16.71
CA GLY A 131 -5.52 2.97 17.00
C GLY A 131 -4.75 2.59 15.73
N LYS A 132 -4.38 1.30 15.60
CA LYS A 132 -3.67 0.74 14.43
C LYS A 132 -4.60 0.06 13.42
N HIS A 133 -5.91 0.25 13.55
CA HIS A 133 -6.90 -0.35 12.65
C HIS A 133 -7.22 0.60 11.49
N ALA A 134 -7.64 0.01 10.37
CA ALA A 134 -8.12 0.76 9.23
C ALA A 134 -9.43 1.50 9.57
N CYS A 135 -9.81 2.46 8.73
CA CYS A 135 -11.06 3.19 8.82
C CYS A 135 -11.71 3.36 7.44
N THR A 136 -13.01 3.63 7.44
CA THR A 136 -13.77 4.07 6.26
C THR A 136 -13.40 5.51 5.89
N ASP A 137 -13.89 5.98 4.74
CA ASP A 137 -13.75 7.38 4.34
C ASP A 137 -14.56 8.35 5.22
N GLN A 138 -15.49 7.83 6.02
CA GLN A 138 -16.28 8.56 7.02
C GLN A 138 -15.65 8.49 8.42
N ASN A 139 -14.40 8.05 8.52
CA ASN A 139 -13.65 7.91 9.79
C ASN A 139 -14.24 6.91 10.78
N GLU A 140 -14.98 5.90 10.31
CA GLU A 140 -15.46 4.81 11.16
C GLU A 140 -14.48 3.65 11.17
N CYS A 141 -14.22 3.05 12.34
CA CYS A 141 -13.22 2.00 12.46
C CYS A 141 -13.64 0.70 11.77
N CYS A 142 -12.72 0.11 11.03
CA CYS A 142 -12.91 -1.19 10.41
C CYS A 142 -12.73 -2.33 11.41
N HIS A 143 -13.07 -3.55 10.97
CA HIS A 143 -12.74 -4.75 11.74
C HIS A 143 -11.21 -4.86 11.94
N PRO A 144 -10.71 -5.40 13.07
CA PRO A 144 -9.28 -5.54 13.33
C PRO A 144 -8.47 -6.31 12.27
N GLU A 145 -9.14 -7.23 11.58
CA GLU A 145 -8.59 -8.02 10.45
C GLU A 145 -8.58 -7.28 9.12
N CYS A 146 -9.16 -6.09 9.02
CA CYS A 146 -9.08 -5.26 7.83
C CYS A 146 -7.75 -4.48 7.79
N LEU A 147 -7.26 -4.25 6.57
CA LEU A 147 -6.09 -3.45 6.27
C LEU A 147 -6.45 -2.40 5.21
N GLY A 148 -5.92 -1.19 5.39
CA GLY A 148 -6.15 -0.07 4.50
C GLY A 148 -7.52 0.59 4.67
N SER A 149 -8.61 -0.10 4.33
CA SER A 149 -9.99 0.40 4.48
C SER A 149 -11.03 -0.72 4.52
N CYS A 150 -12.30 -0.35 4.66
CA CYS A 150 -13.46 -1.23 4.61
C CYS A 150 -14.68 -0.48 4.05
N THR A 151 -15.64 -1.23 3.52
CA THR A 151 -16.93 -0.72 3.00
C THR A 151 -18.02 -0.68 4.06
N THR A 152 -17.90 -1.50 5.10
CA THR A 152 -18.79 -1.50 6.27
C THR A 152 -17.95 -1.50 7.53
N PRO A 153 -18.18 -0.57 8.47
CA PRO A 153 -17.47 -0.54 9.75
C PRO A 153 -17.60 -1.85 10.51
N HIS A 154 -16.55 -2.22 11.25
CA HIS A 154 -16.52 -3.39 12.12
C HIS A 154 -16.87 -4.76 11.49
N ASN A 155 -16.89 -4.89 10.16
CA ASN A 155 -17.21 -6.15 9.47
C ASN A 155 -15.98 -6.73 8.73
N SER A 156 -15.57 -7.95 9.09
CA SER A 156 -14.39 -8.64 8.51
C SER A 156 -14.60 -9.12 7.07
N SER A 157 -15.83 -9.22 6.59
CA SER A 157 -16.15 -9.54 5.19
C SER A 157 -16.29 -8.31 4.31
N ALA A 158 -16.20 -7.12 4.91
CA ALA A 158 -16.34 -5.83 4.21
C ALA A 158 -15.00 -5.12 4.01
N CYS A 159 -13.87 -5.78 4.29
CA CYS A 159 -12.55 -5.19 4.15
C CYS A 159 -12.15 -4.98 2.68
N VAL A 160 -11.42 -3.90 2.39
CA VAL A 160 -10.78 -3.69 1.07
C VAL A 160 -9.57 -4.61 0.90
N ALA A 161 -8.79 -4.78 1.97
CA ALA A 161 -7.71 -5.76 2.03
C ALA A 161 -7.68 -6.39 3.42
N CYS A 162 -7.15 -7.61 3.52
CA CYS A 162 -6.97 -8.27 4.81
C CYS A 162 -5.63 -7.90 5.44
N ARG A 163 -5.59 -7.79 6.76
CA ARG A 163 -4.35 -7.64 7.52
C ARG A 163 -3.54 -8.92 7.45
N ASN A 164 -4.18 -10.02 7.84
CA ASN A 164 -3.63 -11.36 7.80
C ASN A 164 -4.07 -12.05 6.51
N TYR A 165 -4.98 -13.02 6.58
CA TYR A 165 -5.33 -13.89 5.46
C TYR A 165 -6.76 -13.63 4.97
N TYR A 166 -6.94 -13.76 3.66
CA TYR A 166 -8.24 -13.82 3.01
C TYR A 166 -8.69 -15.27 2.85
N HIS A 167 -9.94 -15.56 3.21
CA HIS A 167 -10.58 -16.85 2.97
C HIS A 167 -12.10 -16.66 2.80
N ASP A 168 -12.66 -17.18 1.71
CA ASP A 168 -14.10 -17.22 1.42
C ASP A 168 -14.84 -15.91 1.71
N GLY A 169 -14.34 -14.81 1.13
CA GLY A 169 -14.96 -13.48 1.27
C GLY A 169 -14.70 -12.78 2.61
N THR A 170 -13.90 -13.37 3.50
CA THR A 170 -13.69 -12.85 4.86
C THR A 170 -12.21 -12.74 5.21
N CYS A 171 -11.84 -11.68 5.92
CA CYS A 171 -10.51 -11.54 6.49
C CYS A 171 -10.41 -12.27 7.83
N VAL A 172 -9.47 -13.20 7.91
CA VAL A 172 -9.27 -14.11 9.05
C VAL A 172 -7.85 -13.99 9.60
N PRO A 173 -7.66 -14.11 10.92
CA PRO A 173 -6.35 -14.01 11.55
C PRO A 173 -5.45 -15.21 11.21
N THR A 174 -6.05 -16.39 11.06
CA THR A 174 -5.37 -17.64 10.72
C THR A 174 -6.20 -18.43 9.71
N CYS A 175 -5.52 -19.29 8.93
CA CYS A 175 -6.21 -20.14 7.99
C CYS A 175 -7.06 -21.20 8.71
N PRO A 176 -8.35 -21.36 8.35
CA PRO A 176 -9.22 -22.37 8.95
C PRO A 176 -8.72 -23.81 8.73
N PRO A 177 -9.22 -24.78 9.50
CA PRO A 177 -8.87 -26.19 9.31
C PRO A 177 -9.04 -26.67 7.87
N ASN A 178 -8.12 -27.51 7.40
CA ASN A 178 -8.06 -28.02 6.02
C ASN A 178 -7.71 -26.97 4.95
N THR A 179 -7.24 -25.79 5.35
CA THR A 179 -6.69 -24.77 4.46
C THR A 179 -5.28 -24.38 4.89
N TYR A 180 -4.49 -23.87 3.94
CA TYR A 180 -3.06 -23.61 4.08
C TYR A 180 -2.77 -22.20 3.63
N LYS A 181 -1.82 -21.54 4.30
CA LYS A 181 -1.33 -20.22 3.92
C LYS A 181 -0.75 -20.29 2.52
N PHE A 182 -0.98 -19.27 1.72
CA PHE A 182 -0.42 -19.17 0.39
C PHE A 182 -0.11 -17.72 0.04
N GLU A 183 1.09 -17.51 -0.47
CA GLU A 183 1.62 -16.20 -0.84
C GLU A 183 1.60 -15.16 0.30
N GLY A 184 1.44 -15.58 1.55
CA GLY A 184 1.38 -14.72 2.73
C GLY A 184 0.13 -13.83 2.84
N TRP A 185 -0.94 -14.08 2.06
CA TRP A 185 -2.14 -13.22 2.09
C TRP A 185 -3.48 -13.94 1.98
N ARG A 186 -3.51 -15.21 1.59
CA ARG A 186 -4.77 -15.99 1.49
C ARG A 186 -4.61 -17.43 1.96
N CYS A 187 -5.73 -18.07 2.17
CA CYS A 187 -5.82 -19.49 2.47
C CYS A 187 -6.31 -20.27 1.25
N ILE A 188 -5.67 -21.41 0.97
CA ILE A 188 -6.07 -22.32 -0.11
C ILE A 188 -6.21 -23.76 0.39
N THR A 189 -6.96 -24.58 -0.32
CA THR A 189 -7.09 -26.01 -0.01
C THR A 189 -5.87 -26.80 -0.48
N LYS A 190 -5.71 -28.03 0.04
CA LYS A 190 -4.69 -28.98 -0.44
C LYS A 190 -4.77 -29.21 -1.95
N GLU A 191 -5.98 -29.36 -2.47
CA GLU A 191 -6.24 -29.57 -3.90
C GLU A 191 -5.83 -28.37 -4.75
N ASN A 192 -6.05 -27.15 -4.25
CA ASN A 192 -5.58 -25.96 -4.93
C ASN A 192 -4.04 -25.88 -4.92
N CYS A 193 -3.38 -26.20 -3.80
CA CYS A 193 -1.93 -26.20 -3.72
C CYS A 193 -1.29 -27.15 -4.76
N SER A 194 -1.81 -28.37 -4.89
CA SER A 194 -1.28 -29.38 -5.82
C SER A 194 -1.52 -29.08 -7.31
N ARG A 195 -2.39 -28.11 -7.62
CA ARG A 195 -2.74 -27.73 -9.00
C ARG A 195 -1.97 -26.51 -9.50
N ILE A 196 -1.19 -25.86 -8.64
CA ILE A 196 -0.44 -24.69 -9.04
C ILE A 196 0.70 -25.15 -9.97
N PRO A 197 0.75 -24.65 -11.22
CA PRO A 197 1.86 -24.95 -12.10
C PRO A 197 3.12 -24.29 -11.55
N SER A 198 4.20 -25.06 -11.38
CA SER A 198 5.52 -24.46 -11.20
C SER A 198 6.02 -23.93 -12.53
N SER A 199 6.39 -22.66 -12.55
CA SER A 199 7.08 -22.07 -13.68
C SER A 199 8.57 -22.24 -13.44
N ASP A 200 9.15 -23.32 -13.95
CA ASP A 200 10.59 -23.36 -14.14
C ASP A 200 10.94 -23.38 -15.62
N LEU A 201 11.83 -22.47 -16.01
CA LEU A 201 12.28 -22.27 -17.40
C LEU A 201 13.15 -23.46 -17.89
N LEU A 202 13.49 -24.38 -16.99
CA LEU A 202 14.38 -25.51 -17.22
C LEU A 202 13.67 -26.86 -17.39
N GLY A 203 12.33 -26.88 -17.37
CA GLY A 203 11.54 -28.09 -17.67
C GLY A 203 11.46 -29.13 -16.54
N GLU A 204 11.93 -28.80 -15.34
CA GLU A 204 11.68 -29.58 -14.13
C GLU A 204 10.44 -29.01 -13.41
N TYR A 205 9.34 -29.76 -13.46
CA TYR A 205 8.09 -29.41 -12.78
C TYR A 205 8.20 -29.78 -11.29
N GLU A 206 8.81 -28.93 -10.45
CA GLU A 206 8.70 -29.12 -9.00
C GLU A 206 7.31 -28.67 -8.54
N SER A 207 6.47 -29.57 -8.04
CA SER A 207 5.13 -29.22 -7.56
C SER A 207 5.20 -28.44 -6.26
N PHE A 208 4.30 -27.47 -6.06
CA PHE A 208 4.09 -26.85 -4.76
C PHE A 208 3.79 -27.93 -3.70
N VAL A 209 4.40 -27.77 -2.52
CA VAL A 209 4.28 -28.68 -1.38
C VAL A 209 3.69 -27.97 -0.17
N ILE A 210 3.14 -28.76 0.75
CA ILE A 210 2.64 -28.23 2.03
C ILE A 210 3.68 -28.50 3.11
N HIS A 211 4.10 -27.45 3.80
CA HIS A 211 5.03 -27.49 4.92
C HIS A 211 4.61 -26.45 5.96
N GLU A 212 4.57 -26.82 7.24
CA GLU A 212 4.22 -25.91 8.36
C GLU A 212 2.94 -25.05 8.13
N ASP A 213 1.87 -25.70 7.67
CA ASP A 213 0.59 -25.07 7.32
C ASP A 213 0.65 -24.02 6.19
N GLU A 214 1.71 -24.05 5.37
CA GLU A 214 1.91 -23.19 4.21
C GLU A 214 2.14 -24.00 2.93
N CYS A 215 1.53 -23.55 1.84
CA CYS A 215 1.77 -24.06 0.51
C CYS A 215 2.93 -23.29 -0.12
N ILE A 216 4.09 -23.93 -0.24
CA ILE A 216 5.36 -23.35 -0.68
C ILE A 216 5.86 -24.01 -1.97
N GLN A 217 6.66 -23.29 -2.74
CA GLN A 217 7.21 -23.79 -4.00
C GLN A 217 8.38 -24.76 -3.76
N GLU A 218 9.31 -24.39 -2.88
CA GLU A 218 10.51 -25.17 -2.57
C GLU A 218 10.55 -25.54 -1.09
N CYS A 219 11.02 -26.74 -0.77
CA CYS A 219 11.24 -27.16 0.61
C CYS A 219 12.36 -26.31 1.26
N PRO A 220 12.20 -25.88 2.53
CA PRO A 220 13.24 -25.13 3.23
C PRO A 220 14.50 -25.99 3.49
N PRO A 221 15.69 -25.38 3.65
CA PRO A 221 16.91 -26.08 4.03
C PRO A 221 16.75 -26.80 5.38
N GLY A 222 17.17 -28.07 5.43
CA GLY A 222 17.13 -28.93 6.62
C GLY A 222 18.40 -28.91 7.46
#